data_AF-A0A4R3XZN2-F1
#
_entry.id   AF-A0A4R3XZN2-F1
#
_cell.length_a   1.000
_cell.length_b   1.000
_cell.length_c   1.000
_cell.angle_alpha   90.00
_cell.angle_beta   90.00
_cell.angle_gamma   90.00
#
_symmetry.space_group_name_H-M   'P 1'
#
loop_
_entity.id
_entity.type
_entity.pdbx_description
1 polymer ?
#
loop_
_entity_poly.entity_id
_entity_poly.type
_entity_poly.pdbx_seq_one_letter_code
_entity_poly.pdbx_strand_id
1 'polypeptide(L)'
;MDSVEQLKKILDTKRPLDPITAQSLQDDFMIRYNQASNAIEGNQLTLIETRVLLENGMTAKGKPFKDHLDVINHQEAIYYLLDIIKNKEPLSERHIKEFNTLLLKSTKYEMYSGKYRSVPVMIQGAKHIPPQPYLVQNEIDRLLEKNARDKEEGRADLERIAELHANFVRIHPFVDV
;
A
#
# COMPACT_ATOMS: atom_id res chain seq x y z
N MET A 1 14.20 4.77 -25.98
CA MET A 1 13.36 5.02 -24.80
C MET A 1 14.30 5.17 -23.63
N ASP A 2 14.18 6.25 -22.85
CA ASP A 2 15.01 6.46 -21.67
C ASP A 2 14.64 5.45 -20.58
N SER A 3 15.62 4.94 -19.85
CA SER A 3 15.41 4.10 -18.66
C SER A 3 14.74 4.88 -17.54
N VAL A 4 14.08 4.19 -16.62
CA VAL A 4 13.41 4.83 -15.46
C VAL A 4 14.41 5.61 -14.61
N GLU A 5 15.64 5.10 -14.48
CA GLU A 5 16.75 5.76 -13.77
C GLU A 5 17.16 7.07 -14.44
N GLN A 6 17.19 7.11 -15.78
CA GLN A 6 17.48 8.34 -16.54
C GLN A 6 16.36 9.37 -16.36
N LEU A 7 15.10 8.95 -16.47
CA LEU A 7 13.95 9.83 -16.24
C LEU A 7 13.93 10.38 -14.81
N LYS A 8 14.27 9.56 -13.81
CA LYS A 8 14.40 10.00 -12.43
C LYS A 8 15.50 11.06 -12.28
N LYS A 9 16.68 10.85 -12.86
CA LYS A 9 17.78 11.83 -12.83
C LYS A 9 17.34 13.16 -13.45
N ILE A 10 16.66 13.12 -14.60
CA ILE A 10 16.11 14.32 -15.23
C ILE A 10 15.13 15.02 -14.29
N LEU A 11 14.19 14.30 -13.69
CA LEU A 11 13.23 14.86 -12.73
C LEU A 11 13.94 15.50 -11.53
N ASP A 12 14.98 14.87 -10.98
CA ASP A 12 15.73 15.39 -9.83
C ASP A 12 16.40 16.73 -10.17
N THR A 13 16.86 16.94 -11.42
CA THR A 13 17.42 18.25 -11.86
C THR A 13 16.39 19.37 -11.95
N LYS A 14 15.09 19.05 -11.93
CA LYS A 14 13.99 20.02 -12.02
C LYS A 14 13.45 20.42 -10.65
N ARG A 15 14.00 19.89 -9.55
CA ARG A 15 13.56 20.20 -8.19
C ARG A 15 14.27 21.45 -7.63
N PRO A 16 13.61 22.25 -6.74
CA PRO A 16 12.22 22.09 -6.31
C PRO A 16 11.25 22.50 -7.42
N LEU A 17 10.13 21.79 -7.51
CA LEU A 17 9.02 22.21 -8.35
C LEU A 17 8.32 23.41 -7.71
N ASP A 18 7.60 24.19 -8.51
CA ASP A 18 6.69 25.22 -8.02
C ASP A 18 5.72 24.61 -6.98
N PRO A 19 5.54 25.21 -5.79
CA PRO A 19 4.74 24.61 -4.71
C PRO A 19 3.29 24.33 -5.09
N ILE A 20 2.66 25.21 -5.88
CA ILE A 20 1.27 25.05 -6.31
C ILE A 20 1.17 23.85 -7.27
N THR A 21 2.11 23.78 -8.22
CA THR A 21 2.22 22.67 -9.17
C THR A 21 2.48 21.35 -8.45
N ALA A 22 3.40 21.33 -7.48
CA ALA A 22 3.73 20.15 -6.70
C ALA A 22 2.53 19.64 -5.89
N GLN A 23 1.79 20.55 -5.23
CA GLN A 23 0.59 20.21 -4.48
C GLN A 23 -0.49 19.63 -5.40
N SER A 24 -0.76 20.28 -6.53
CA SER A 24 -1.76 19.79 -7.50
C SER A 24 -1.42 18.40 -8.06
N LEU A 25 -0.14 18.14 -8.36
CA LEU A 25 0.32 16.82 -8.78
C LEU A 25 0.16 15.78 -7.67
N GLN A 26 0.47 16.15 -6.44
CA GLN A 26 0.32 15.27 -5.28
C GLN A 26 -1.16 14.91 -5.08
N ASP A 27 -2.06 15.88 -5.09
CA ASP A 27 -3.50 15.66 -4.88
C ASP A 27 -4.10 14.74 -5.94
N ASP A 28 -3.79 14.97 -7.23
CA ASP A 28 -4.25 14.11 -8.32
C ASP A 28 -3.65 12.69 -8.23
N PHE A 29 -2.36 12.58 -7.88
CA PHE A 29 -1.70 11.30 -7.70
C PHE A 29 -2.32 10.48 -6.57
N MET A 30 -2.60 11.08 -5.41
CA MET A 30 -3.17 10.36 -4.27
C MET A 30 -4.56 9.80 -4.56
N ILE A 31 -5.40 10.56 -5.28
CA ILE A 31 -6.73 10.09 -5.68
C ILE A 31 -6.61 8.91 -6.65
N ARG A 32 -5.73 9.01 -7.66
CA ARG A 32 -5.50 7.92 -8.62
C ARG A 32 -4.90 6.70 -7.96
N TYR A 33 -3.95 6.88 -7.05
CA TYR A 33 -3.34 5.80 -6.30
C TYR A 33 -4.36 5.06 -5.44
N ASN A 34 -5.20 5.79 -4.71
CA ASN A 34 -6.29 5.22 -3.93
C ASN A 34 -7.26 4.40 -4.80
N GLN A 35 -7.75 5.00 -5.89
CA GLN A 35 -8.70 4.33 -6.76
C GLN A 35 -8.08 3.10 -7.44
N ALA A 36 -6.87 3.21 -7.99
CA ALA A 36 -6.22 2.12 -8.69
C ALA A 36 -5.90 0.94 -7.76
N SER A 37 -5.43 1.22 -6.54
CA SER A 37 -5.15 0.20 -5.52
C SER A 37 -6.42 -0.58 -5.17
N ASN A 38 -7.49 0.13 -4.81
CA ASN A 38 -8.77 -0.49 -4.47
C ASN A 38 -9.42 -1.23 -5.65
N ALA A 39 -9.29 -0.71 -6.87
CA ALA A 39 -9.87 -1.34 -8.06
C ALA A 39 -9.22 -2.69 -8.40
N ILE A 40 -7.92 -2.87 -8.11
CA ILE A 40 -7.23 -4.17 -8.27
C ILE A 40 -7.87 -5.24 -7.36
N GLU A 41 -8.32 -4.83 -6.16
CA GLU A 41 -9.02 -5.68 -5.19
C GLU A 41 -10.54 -5.81 -5.46
N GLY A 42 -11.02 -5.27 -6.60
CA GLY A 42 -12.40 -5.42 -7.04
C GLY A 42 -13.37 -4.31 -6.58
N ASN A 43 -12.87 -3.23 -6.00
CA ASN A 43 -13.68 -2.04 -5.69
C ASN A 43 -14.27 -1.44 -6.98
N GLN A 44 -15.55 -1.07 -6.93
CA GLN A 44 -16.32 -0.66 -8.11
C GLN A 44 -16.40 0.85 -8.31
N LEU A 45 -15.84 1.66 -7.41
CA LEU A 45 -15.85 3.11 -7.54
C LEU A 45 -14.96 3.55 -8.71
N THR A 46 -15.53 4.36 -9.60
CA THR A 46 -14.78 5.05 -10.64
C THR A 46 -13.88 6.13 -10.05
N LEU A 47 -12.93 6.64 -10.83
CA LEU A 47 -12.08 7.75 -10.42
C LEU A 47 -12.89 9.00 -10.00
N ILE A 48 -13.98 9.30 -10.72
CA ILE A 48 -14.84 10.45 -10.41
C ILE A 48 -15.61 10.21 -9.10
N GLU A 49 -16.19 9.02 -8.93
CA GLU A 49 -16.91 8.66 -7.70
C GLU A 49 -15.97 8.67 -6.48
N THR A 50 -14.75 8.15 -6.63
CA THR A 50 -13.70 8.20 -5.59
C THR A 50 -13.37 9.65 -5.24
N ARG A 51 -13.16 10.51 -6.25
CA ARG A 51 -12.89 11.94 -6.02
C ARG A 51 -14.01 12.62 -5.25
N VAL A 52 -15.25 12.46 -5.72
CA VAL A 52 -16.45 13.05 -5.10
C VAL A 52 -16.65 12.54 -3.67
N LEU A 53 -16.35 11.27 -3.41
CA LEU A 53 -16.36 10.73 -2.05
C LEU A 53 -15.32 11.41 -1.15
N LEU A 54 -14.07 11.49 -1.60
CA LEU A 54 -12.97 12.02 -0.77
C LEU A 54 -13.02 13.54 -0.59
N GLU A 55 -13.47 14.28 -1.60
CA GLU A 55 -13.50 15.74 -1.58
C GLU A 55 -14.82 16.31 -1.04
N ASN A 56 -15.95 15.61 -1.22
CA ASN A 56 -17.28 16.13 -0.88
C ASN A 56 -18.05 15.25 0.11
N GLY A 57 -17.53 14.07 0.47
CA GLY A 57 -18.23 13.13 1.36
C GLY A 57 -19.48 12.52 0.74
N MET A 58 -19.62 12.57 -0.59
CA MET A 58 -20.81 12.10 -1.29
C MET A 58 -20.63 10.67 -1.77
N THR A 59 -21.59 9.80 -1.45
CA THR A 59 -21.57 8.39 -1.86
C THR A 59 -22.09 8.21 -3.29
N ALA A 60 -21.57 7.19 -3.97
CA ALA A 60 -22.00 6.79 -5.29
C ALA A 60 -23.24 5.90 -5.21
N LYS A 61 -24.30 6.31 -5.91
CA LYS A 61 -25.57 5.59 -5.93
C LYS A 61 -25.41 4.20 -6.55
N GLY A 62 -25.91 3.18 -5.85
CA GLY A 62 -25.92 1.80 -6.34
C GLY A 62 -24.60 1.05 -6.19
N LYS A 63 -23.61 1.64 -5.50
CA LYS A 63 -22.34 1.01 -5.17
C LYS A 63 -22.37 0.45 -3.75
N PRO A 64 -21.67 -0.67 -3.47
CA PRO A 64 -21.58 -1.22 -2.13
C PRO A 64 -21.04 -0.18 -1.14
N PHE A 65 -21.60 -0.14 0.08
CA PHE A 65 -21.07 0.76 1.10
C PHE A 65 -19.64 0.39 1.51
N LYS A 66 -19.29 -0.91 1.46
CA LYS A 66 -17.92 -1.39 1.67
C LYS A 66 -16.92 -0.67 0.78
N ASP A 67 -17.21 -0.52 -0.52
CA ASP A 67 -16.30 0.13 -1.47
C ASP A 67 -15.96 1.58 -1.07
N HIS A 68 -16.90 2.28 -0.43
CA HIS A 68 -16.68 3.63 0.07
C HIS A 68 -15.80 3.61 1.33
N LEU A 69 -16.03 2.66 2.23
CA LEU A 69 -15.21 2.46 3.42
C LEU A 69 -13.76 2.10 3.05
N ASP A 70 -13.57 1.20 2.08
CA ASP A 70 -12.24 0.79 1.63
C ASP A 70 -11.45 1.99 1.06
N VAL A 71 -12.11 2.86 0.29
CA VAL A 71 -11.51 4.11 -0.22
C VAL A 71 -11.14 5.08 0.91
N ILE A 72 -12.04 5.27 1.90
CA ILE A 72 -11.80 6.15 3.05
C ILE A 72 -10.64 5.61 3.90
N ASN A 73 -10.66 4.32 4.22
CA ASN A 73 -9.61 3.65 4.99
C ASN A 73 -8.25 3.72 4.29
N HIS A 74 -8.22 3.51 2.97
CA HIS A 74 -7.00 3.64 2.19
C HIS A 74 -6.50 5.10 2.15
N GLN A 75 -7.38 6.10 2.22
CA GLN A 75 -6.97 7.50 2.35
C GLN A 75 -6.29 7.76 3.70
N GLU A 76 -6.83 7.24 4.81
CA GLU A 76 -6.19 7.30 6.13
C GLU A 76 -4.80 6.64 6.09
N ALA A 77 -4.69 5.47 5.44
CA ALA A 77 -3.42 4.76 5.27
C ALA A 77 -2.40 5.56 4.42
N ILE A 78 -2.85 6.27 3.38
CA ILE A 78 -2.00 7.18 2.60
C ILE A 78 -1.48 8.33 3.47
N TYR A 79 -2.34 8.94 4.30
CA TYR A 79 -1.88 10.02 5.20
C TYR A 79 -0.85 9.52 6.21
N TYR A 80 -1.08 8.33 6.77
CA TYR A 80 -0.10 7.67 7.62
C TYR A 80 1.23 7.41 6.90
N LEU A 81 1.20 6.98 5.63
CA LEU A 81 2.41 6.83 4.80
C LEU A 81 3.19 8.13 4.66
N LEU A 82 2.49 9.24 4.39
CA LEU A 82 3.11 10.55 4.22
C LEU A 82 3.78 11.03 5.50
N ASP A 83 3.19 10.75 6.67
CA ASP A 83 3.79 11.07 7.96
C ASP A 83 5.06 10.26 8.23
N ILE A 84 5.06 8.95 7.94
CA ILE A 84 6.27 8.10 8.04
C ILE A 84 7.39 8.66 7.16
N ILE A 85 7.08 9.03 5.91
CA ILE A 85 8.05 9.58 4.96
C ILE A 85 8.61 10.91 5.47
N LYS A 86 7.74 11.80 5.95
CA LYS A 86 8.11 13.10 6.52
C LYS A 86 9.05 12.95 7.71
N ASN A 87 8.77 11.98 8.59
CA ASN A 87 9.57 11.68 9.77
C ASN A 87 10.82 10.85 9.47
N LYS A 88 10.98 10.39 8.22
CA LYS A 88 12.08 9.50 7.78
C LYS A 88 12.16 8.21 8.61
N GLU A 89 11.00 7.69 9.02
CA GLU A 89 10.92 6.45 9.78
C GLU A 89 11.30 5.25 8.88
N PRO A 90 12.14 4.31 9.36
CA PRO A 90 12.46 3.11 8.62
C PRO A 90 11.25 2.17 8.55
N LEU A 91 11.14 1.41 7.45
CA LEU A 91 10.12 0.36 7.34
C LEU A 91 10.30 -0.65 8.49
N SER A 92 9.21 -0.93 9.18
CA SER A 92 9.18 -1.83 10.33
C SER A 92 7.90 -2.67 10.31
N GLU A 93 7.92 -3.78 11.04
CA GLU A 93 6.74 -4.60 11.27
C GLU A 93 5.58 -3.79 11.87
N ARG A 94 5.87 -2.87 12.80
CA ARG A 94 4.87 -1.98 13.39
C ARG A 94 4.12 -1.21 12.31
N HIS A 95 4.84 -0.62 11.35
CA HIS A 95 4.20 0.09 10.24
C HIS A 95 3.33 -0.84 9.42
N ILE A 96 3.84 -2.03 9.04
CA ILE A 96 3.07 -3.01 8.27
C ILE A 96 1.74 -3.36 8.96
N LYS A 97 1.78 -3.59 10.28
CA LYS A 97 0.58 -3.87 11.08
C LYS A 97 -0.34 -2.67 11.17
N GLU A 98 0.19 -1.46 11.34
CA GLU A 98 -0.62 -0.23 11.38
C GLU A 98 -1.34 0.03 10.04
N PHE A 99 -0.66 -0.18 8.91
CA PHE A 99 -1.29 -0.11 7.58
C PHE A 99 -2.48 -1.08 7.49
N ASN A 100 -2.28 -2.34 7.88
CA ASN A 100 -3.37 -3.32 7.86
C ASN A 100 -4.51 -2.91 8.81
N THR A 101 -4.21 -2.33 9.98
CA THR A 101 -5.23 -1.82 10.90
C THR A 101 -6.08 -0.73 10.27
N LEU A 102 -5.45 0.27 9.64
CA LEU A 102 -6.15 1.36 8.99
C LEU A 102 -7.05 0.84 7.85
N LEU A 103 -6.54 -0.10 7.06
CA LEU A 103 -7.27 -0.68 5.93
C LEU A 103 -8.50 -1.50 6.38
N LEU A 104 -8.41 -2.22 7.50
CA LEU A 104 -9.49 -3.08 8.01
C LEU A 104 -10.48 -2.41 8.96
N LYS A 105 -10.27 -1.14 9.32
CA LYS A 105 -11.13 -0.35 10.21
C LYS A 105 -12.59 -0.35 9.74
N SER A 106 -13.55 -0.58 10.63
CA SER A 106 -14.99 -0.64 10.30
C SER A 106 -15.38 -1.69 9.24
N THR A 107 -14.50 -2.65 8.93
CA THR A 107 -14.81 -3.75 8.02
C THR A 107 -15.24 -4.99 8.81
N LYS A 108 -15.80 -5.99 8.12
CA LYS A 108 -16.13 -7.29 8.73
C LYS A 108 -14.90 -8.04 9.28
N TYR A 109 -13.68 -7.63 8.94
CA TYR A 109 -12.43 -8.25 9.40
C TYR A 109 -11.67 -7.41 10.42
N GLU A 110 -12.28 -6.34 10.95
CA GLU A 110 -11.65 -5.45 11.93
C GLU A 110 -11.06 -6.19 13.14
N MET A 111 -11.66 -7.30 13.58
CA MET A 111 -11.12 -8.13 14.68
C MET A 111 -9.71 -8.70 14.42
N TYR A 112 -9.32 -8.81 13.15
CA TYR A 112 -8.02 -9.29 12.68
C TYR A 112 -7.04 -8.16 12.32
N SER A 113 -7.45 -6.90 12.42
CA SER A 113 -6.61 -5.73 12.17
C SER A 113 -5.26 -5.80 12.88
N GLY A 114 -4.19 -5.54 12.13
CA GLY A 114 -2.82 -5.46 12.65
C GLY A 114 -2.27 -6.77 13.19
N LYS A 115 -2.92 -7.90 12.93
CA LYS A 115 -2.51 -9.23 13.43
C LYS A 115 -2.19 -10.14 12.26
N TYR A 116 -1.03 -10.78 12.33
CA TYR A 116 -0.74 -11.88 11.41
C TYR A 116 -1.76 -13.00 11.58
N ARG A 117 -2.09 -13.64 10.47
CA ARG A 117 -3.06 -14.73 10.43
C ARG A 117 -2.62 -15.87 11.35
N SER A 118 -3.56 -16.38 12.13
CA SER A 118 -3.41 -17.60 12.92
C SER A 118 -3.93 -18.84 12.20
N VAL A 119 -4.50 -18.66 11.00
CA VAL A 119 -5.11 -19.72 10.19
C VAL A 119 -4.44 -19.82 8.81
N PRO A 120 -4.38 -21.02 8.21
CA PRO A 120 -4.00 -21.17 6.82
C PRO A 120 -4.97 -20.42 5.90
N VAL A 121 -4.45 -19.88 4.81
CA VAL A 121 -5.21 -19.14 3.80
C VAL A 121 -4.78 -19.59 2.40
N MET A 122 -5.66 -19.38 1.44
CA MET A 122 -5.41 -19.66 0.02
C MET A 122 -5.66 -18.39 -0.77
N ILE A 123 -4.79 -18.12 -1.74
CA ILE A 123 -4.96 -16.98 -2.65
C ILE A 123 -5.84 -17.46 -3.82
N GLN A 124 -7.01 -16.84 -3.98
CA GLN A 124 -7.95 -17.24 -5.02
C GLN A 124 -7.31 -17.11 -6.41
N GLY A 125 -7.40 -18.17 -7.21
CA GLY A 125 -6.83 -18.20 -8.57
C GLY A 125 -5.31 -18.45 -8.63
N ALA A 126 -4.61 -18.54 -7.51
CA ALA A 126 -3.18 -18.87 -7.47
C ALA A 126 -2.93 -20.34 -7.14
N LYS A 127 -1.88 -20.92 -7.73
CA LYS A 127 -1.35 -22.24 -7.34
C LYS A 127 -0.42 -22.16 -6.11
N HIS A 128 0.05 -20.95 -5.79
CA HIS A 128 0.94 -20.71 -4.67
C HIS A 128 0.23 -20.97 -3.34
N ILE A 129 0.92 -21.65 -2.43
CA ILE A 129 0.44 -21.90 -1.07
C ILE A 129 1.29 -21.06 -0.12
N PRO A 130 0.70 -20.08 0.59
CA PRO A 130 1.43 -19.29 1.57
C PRO A 130 2.02 -20.15 2.70
N PRO A 131 3.06 -19.66 3.41
CA PRO A 131 3.62 -20.34 4.57
C PRO A 131 2.57 -20.71 5.63
N GLN A 132 2.87 -21.69 6.48
CA GLN A 132 1.98 -21.98 7.61
C GLN A 132 1.95 -20.80 8.61
N PRO A 133 0.84 -20.56 9.34
CA PRO A 133 0.69 -19.42 10.26
C PRO A 133 1.86 -19.24 11.23
N TYR A 134 2.35 -20.34 11.81
CA TYR A 134 3.46 -20.33 12.77
C TYR A 134 4.82 -19.93 12.17
N LEU A 135 4.92 -19.83 10.83
CA LEU A 135 6.12 -19.37 10.12
C LEU A 135 6.05 -17.91 9.71
N VAL A 136 4.86 -17.29 9.72
CA VAL A 136 4.64 -15.94 9.15
C VAL A 136 5.54 -14.90 9.80
N GLN A 137 5.64 -14.89 11.14
CA GLN A 137 6.50 -13.96 11.87
C GLN A 137 7.96 -14.05 11.38
N ASN A 138 8.53 -15.25 11.41
CA ASN A 138 9.93 -15.47 11.00
C ASN A 138 10.16 -15.10 9.52
N GLU A 139 9.19 -15.33 8.64
CA GLU A 139 9.31 -14.96 7.23
C GLU A 139 9.27 -13.44 7.01
N ILE A 140 8.45 -12.70 7.77
CA ILE A 140 8.43 -11.22 7.71
C ILE A 140 9.71 -10.64 8.30
N ASP A 141 10.20 -11.16 9.42
CA ASP A 141 11.44 -10.69 10.04
C ASP A 141 12.60 -10.83 9.05
N ARG A 142 12.74 -12.02 8.43
CA ARG A 142 13.74 -12.27 7.37
C ARG A 142 13.57 -11.35 6.17
N LEU A 143 12.34 -11.07 5.75
CA LEU A 143 12.05 -10.18 4.62
C LEU A 143 12.50 -8.75 4.92
N LEU A 144 12.22 -8.25 6.13
CA LEU A 144 12.61 -6.91 6.56
C LEU A 144 14.12 -6.77 6.73
N GLU A 145 14.77 -7.75 7.36
CA GLU A 145 16.23 -7.82 7.51
C GLU A 145 16.92 -7.84 6.15
N LYS A 146 16.47 -8.70 5.23
CA LYS A 146 17.00 -8.74 3.87
C LYS A 146 16.85 -7.40 3.16
N ASN A 147 15.67 -6.78 3.25
CA ASN A 147 15.43 -5.49 2.60
C ASN A 147 16.31 -4.37 3.18
N ALA A 148 16.55 -4.36 4.49
CA ALA A 148 17.46 -3.42 5.13
C ALA A 148 18.90 -3.62 4.66
N ARG A 149 19.38 -4.87 4.68
CA ARG A 149 20.73 -5.23 4.21
C ARG A 149 20.94 -4.87 2.74
N ASP A 150 20.01 -5.27 1.86
CA ASP A 150 20.11 -4.99 0.42
C ASP A 150 20.17 -3.47 0.14
N LYS A 151 19.50 -2.66 0.98
CA LYS A 151 19.57 -1.20 0.89
C LYS A 151 20.94 -0.67 1.31
N GLU A 152 21.51 -1.20 2.40
CA GLU A 152 22.84 -0.82 2.89
C GLU A 152 23.96 -1.21 1.91
N GLU A 153 23.81 -2.36 1.24
CA GLU A 153 24.73 -2.85 0.21
C GLU A 153 24.60 -2.09 -1.13
N GLY A 154 23.68 -1.14 -1.23
CA GLY A 154 23.53 -0.26 -2.40
C GLY A 154 22.82 -0.93 -3.58
N ARG A 155 22.01 -1.96 -3.35
CA ARG A 155 21.20 -2.58 -4.40
C ARG A 155 20.22 -1.56 -5.00
N ALA A 156 19.97 -1.67 -6.31
CA ALA A 156 19.04 -0.80 -7.02
C ALA A 156 17.64 -0.79 -6.37
N ASP A 157 17.11 0.40 -6.11
CA ASP A 157 15.85 0.58 -5.37
C ASP A 157 14.66 -0.11 -6.03
N LEU A 158 14.52 -0.03 -7.36
CA LEU A 158 13.39 -0.62 -8.07
C LEU A 158 13.36 -2.15 -7.93
N GLU A 159 14.50 -2.81 -8.13
CA GLU A 159 14.59 -4.27 -7.98
C GLU A 159 14.36 -4.69 -6.54
N ARG A 160 14.95 -3.97 -5.58
CA ARG A 160 14.77 -4.23 -4.15
C ARG A 160 13.31 -4.09 -3.72
N ILE A 161 12.63 -3.02 -4.14
CA ILE A 161 11.22 -2.77 -3.83
C ILE A 161 10.31 -3.80 -4.51
N ALA A 162 10.59 -4.17 -5.77
CA ALA A 162 9.83 -5.19 -6.47
C ALA A 162 9.95 -6.57 -5.78
N GLU A 163 11.15 -6.94 -5.34
CA GLU A 163 11.35 -8.18 -4.60
C GLU A 163 10.70 -8.15 -3.21
N LEU A 164 10.80 -7.02 -2.49
CA LEU A 164 10.11 -6.83 -1.21
C LEU A 164 8.60 -7.05 -1.38
N HIS A 165 7.99 -6.39 -2.36
CA HIS A 165 6.56 -6.51 -2.65
C HIS A 165 6.18 -7.95 -3.02
N ALA A 166 6.90 -8.57 -3.96
CA ALA A 166 6.63 -9.93 -4.40
C ALA A 166 6.72 -10.95 -3.24
N ASN A 167 7.74 -10.83 -2.38
CA ASN A 167 7.88 -11.71 -1.23
C ASN A 167 6.86 -11.43 -0.13
N PHE A 168 6.47 -10.18 0.08
CA PHE A 168 5.39 -9.84 1.03
C PHE A 168 4.08 -10.50 0.60
N VAL A 169 3.69 -10.36 -0.67
CA VAL A 169 2.50 -10.99 -1.25
C VAL A 169 2.61 -12.52 -1.20
N ARG A 170 3.81 -13.09 -1.44
CA ARG A 170 4.07 -14.54 -1.31
C ARG A 170 3.87 -15.06 0.12
N ILE A 171 4.27 -14.30 1.14
CA ILE A 171 4.07 -14.67 2.56
C ILE A 171 2.59 -14.58 2.93
N HIS A 172 1.90 -13.58 2.38
CA HIS A 172 0.48 -13.28 2.60
C HIS A 172 0.15 -13.28 4.11
N PRO A 173 0.69 -12.31 4.87
CA PRO A 173 0.74 -12.40 6.33
C PRO A 173 -0.61 -12.16 7.04
N PHE A 174 -1.59 -11.56 6.37
CA PHE A 174 -2.89 -11.20 6.94
C PHE A 174 -4.03 -12.12 6.45
N VAL A 175 -5.20 -12.04 7.09
CA VAL A 175 -6.40 -12.82 6.69
C VAL A 175 -7.22 -12.14 5.59
N ASP A 176 -7.10 -10.82 5.50
CA ASP A 176 -7.70 -9.95 4.49
C ASP A 176 -6.78 -8.73 4.37
N VAL A 177 -6.88 -8.05 3.21
CA VAL A 177 -5.91 -7.09 2.63
C VAL A 177 -4.68 -7.77 2.02
#